data_AF-A0A179S5T8-F1
#
_entry.id   AF-A0A179S5T8-F1
#
_cell.length_a   1.000
_cell.length_b   1.000
_cell.length_c   1.000
_cell.angle_alpha   90.00
_cell.angle_beta   90.00
_cell.angle_gamma   90.00
#
_symmetry.space_group_name_H-M   'P 1'
#
loop_
_entity.id
_entity.type
_entity.pdbx_description
1 polymer ?
#
loop_
_entity_poly.entity_id
_entity_poly.type
_entity_poly.pdbx_seq_one_letter_code
_entity_poly.pdbx_strand_id
1 'polypeptide(L)' 'MPSWDDIAAAAAGDERDALRRAMADDLEALRSGRGGPGFVRAERPADLARALGRDRRERRARRLAG' A
#
# COMPACT_ATOMS: atom_id res chain seq x y z
N MET A 1 13.56 -14.86 -36.27
CA MET A 1 13.28 -13.90 -35.17
C MET A 1 11.99 -14.36 -34.50
N PRO A 2 11.93 -14.49 -33.16
CA PRO A 2 10.70 -14.85 -32.48
C PRO A 2 9.60 -13.86 -32.83
N SER A 3 8.35 -14.32 -32.97
CA SER A 3 7.22 -13.42 -33.17
C SER A 3 6.97 -12.60 -31.89
N TRP A 4 6.23 -11.50 -32.03
CA TRP A 4 5.90 -10.66 -30.87
C TRP A 4 5.12 -11.46 -29.82
N ASP A 5 4.24 -12.38 -30.26
CA ASP A 5 3.47 -13.26 -29.40
C ASP A 5 4.34 -14.29 -28.67
N ASP A 6 5.42 -14.79 -29.30
CA ASP A 6 6.37 -15.70 -28.65
C ASP A 6 7.17 -15.01 -27.54
N ILE A 7 7.53 -13.74 -27.76
CA ILE A 7 8.25 -12.91 -26.77
C ILE A 7 7.30 -12.58 -25.60
N ALA A 8 6.05 -12.24 -25.90
CA ALA A 8 5.04 -12.00 -24.88
C ALA A 8 4.74 -13.26 -24.07
N ALA A 9 4.58 -14.42 -24.72
CA ALA A 9 4.36 -15.69 -24.04
C ALA A 9 5.54 -16.11 -23.15
N ALA A 10 6.78 -15.92 -23.63
CA ALA A 10 7.99 -16.23 -22.87
C ALA A 10 8.23 -15.27 -21.69
N ALA A 11 7.88 -13.98 -21.83
CA ALA A 11 7.99 -12.99 -20.75
C ALA A 11 6.83 -13.05 -19.74
N ALA A 12 5.69 -13.64 -20.11
CA ALA A 12 4.44 -13.55 -19.34
C ALA A 12 4.10 -14.77 -18.47
N GLY A 13 4.97 -15.76 -18.34
CA GLY A 13 4.73 -16.90 -17.44
C GLY A 13 5.02 -16.54 -15.99
N ASP A 14 6.29 -16.61 -15.62
CA ASP A 14 6.72 -16.50 -14.23
C ASP A 14 6.60 -15.08 -13.67
N GLU A 15 6.95 -14.05 -14.46
CA GLU A 15 6.86 -12.65 -14.03
C GLU A 15 5.40 -12.24 -13.76
N ARG A 16 4.48 -12.68 -14.61
CA ARG A 16 3.05 -12.43 -14.44
C ARG A 16 2.50 -13.15 -13.21
N ASP A 17 2.93 -14.38 -12.97
CA ASP A 17 2.48 -15.14 -11.81
C ASP A 17 3.07 -14.61 -10.51
N ALA A 18 4.32 -14.11 -10.53
CA ALA A 18 4.91 -13.36 -9.43
C ALA A 18 4.12 -12.07 -9.14
N LEU A 19 3.80 -11.29 -10.18
CA LEU A 19 3.00 -10.07 -10.04
C LEU A 19 1.60 -10.37 -9.49
N ARG A 20 0.93 -11.41 -9.98
CA ARG A 20 -0.39 -11.83 -9.48
C ARG A 20 -0.35 -12.26 -8.03
N ARG A 21 0.70 -12.97 -7.62
CA ARG A 21 0.88 -13.39 -6.22
C ARG A 21 1.08 -12.17 -5.32
N ALA A 22 1.94 -11.23 -5.72
CA ALA A 22 2.14 -9.97 -4.99
C ALA A 22 0.83 -9.16 -4.86
N MET A 23 0.06 -9.04 -5.96
CA MET A 23 -1.24 -8.36 -5.93
C MET A 23 -2.25 -9.06 -5.02
N ALA A 24 -2.26 -10.41 -4.99
CA ALA A 24 -3.13 -11.17 -4.12
C ALA A 24 -2.78 -10.96 -2.64
N ASP A 25 -1.48 -10.94 -2.31
CA ASP A 25 -0.99 -10.70 -0.95
C ASP A 25 -1.36 -9.28 -0.47
N ASP A 26 -1.25 -8.27 -1.34
CA ASP A 26 -1.66 -6.89 -1.04
C ASP A 26 -3.18 -6.79 -0.80
N LEU A 27 -3.99 -7.45 -1.63
CA LEU A 27 -5.45 -7.47 -1.47
C LEU A 27 -5.87 -8.18 -0.18
N GLU A 28 -5.19 -9.26 0.20
CA GLU A 28 -5.44 -9.96 1.46
C GLU A 28 -5.03 -9.10 2.67
N ALA A 29 -3.90 -8.38 2.57
CA ALA A 29 -3.49 -7.42 3.59
C ALA A 29 -4.55 -6.33 3.79
N LEU A 30 -5.11 -5.78 2.70
CA LEU A 30 -6.21 -4.82 2.75
C LEU A 30 -7.49 -5.43 3.37
N ARG A 31 -7.86 -6.65 2.98
CA ARG A 31 -9.03 -7.37 3.53
C ARG A 31 -8.92 -7.67 5.01
N SER A 32 -7.72 -7.99 5.48
CA SER A 32 -7.47 -8.30 6.90
C SER A 32 -7.66 -7.11 7.84
N GLY A 33 -7.88 -5.90 7.31
CA GLY A 33 -8.07 -4.68 8.08
C GLY A 33 -6.80 -4.21 8.81
N ARG A 34 -5.66 -4.87 8.59
CA ARG A 34 -4.35 -4.37 8.97
C ARG A 34 -3.95 -3.35 7.92
N GLY A 35 -4.38 -2.10 8.12
CA GLY A 35 -3.76 -0.98 7.43
C GLY A 35 -2.24 -1.10 7.58
N GLY A 36 -1.52 -1.18 6.46
CA GLY A 36 -0.07 -1.27 6.46
C GLY A 36 0.59 -0.04 7.13
N PRO A 37 1.92 -0.01 7.21
CA PRO A 37 2.63 1.17 7.71
C PRO A 37 2.13 2.46 7.04
N GLY A 38 1.72 3.45 7.85
CA GLY A 38 1.19 4.73 7.35
C GLY A 38 -0.33 4.78 7.12
N PHE A 39 -1.05 3.66 7.28
CA PHE A 39 -2.50 3.63 7.25
C PHE A 39 -3.11 3.69 8.65
N VAL A 40 -4.29 4.31 8.75
CA VAL A 40 -5.07 4.41 9.98
C VAL A 40 -6.45 3.84 9.73
N ARG A 41 -6.89 2.92 10.60
CA ARG A 41 -8.26 2.41 10.57
C ARG A 41 -9.22 3.51 11.07
N ALA A 42 -10.11 3.96 10.19
CA ALA A 42 -11.09 5.00 10.47
C ALA A 42 -12.40 4.68 9.71
N GLU A 43 -13.55 4.82 10.38
CA GLU A 43 -14.86 4.66 9.75
C GLU A 43 -15.48 6.02 9.39
N ARG A 44 -15.09 7.08 10.11
CA ARG A 44 -15.55 8.45 9.90
C ARG A 44 -14.37 9.42 9.79
N PRO A 45 -14.53 10.57 9.10
CA PRO A 45 -13.49 11.60 9.03
C PRO A 45 -12.97 12.07 10.40
N ALA A 46 -13.83 12.07 11.42
CA ALA A 46 -13.46 12.42 12.78
C ALA A 46 -12.45 11.44 13.42
N ASP A 47 -12.53 10.14 13.10
CA ASP A 47 -11.63 9.12 13.63
C ASP A 47 -10.21 9.32 13.11
N LEU A 48 -10.10 9.68 11.82
CA LEU A 48 -8.83 10.04 11.19
C LEU A 48 -8.23 11.29 11.84
N ALA A 49 -9.04 12.33 12.08
CA ALA A 49 -8.59 13.55 12.75
C ALA A 49 -8.12 13.29 14.19
N ARG A 50 -8.76 12.35 14.89
CA ARG A 50 -8.37 11.93 16.25
C ARG A 50 -7.05 11.16 16.24
N ALA A 51 -6.91 10.20 15.34
CA ALA A 51 -5.70 9.39 15.21
C ALA A 51 -4.49 10.22 14.74
N LEU A 52 -4.63 10.97 13.64
CA LEU A 52 -3.53 11.77 13.08
C LEU A 52 -3.30 13.09 13.84
N GLY A 53 -4.28 13.55 14.62
CA GLY A 53 -4.21 14.82 15.33
C GLY A 53 -3.07 14.86 16.35
N ARG A 54 -2.78 13.74 17.02
CA ARG A 54 -1.64 13.64 17.95
C ARG A 54 -0.31 13.84 17.22
N ASP A 55 -0.05 13.03 16.20
CA ASP A 55 1.20 13.10 15.42
C ASP A 55 1.39 14.44 14.71
N ARG A 56 0.30 15.07 14.26
CA ARG A 56 0.35 16.42 13.69
C ARG A 56 0.76 17.46 14.73
N ARG A 57 0.24 17.36 15.97
CA ARG A 57 0.64 18.25 17.08
C ARG A 57 2.08 18.03 17.49
N GLU A 58 2.52 16.79 17.62
CA GLU A 58 3.91 16.46 17.98
C GLU A 58 4.89 16.93 16.90
N ARG A 59 4.60 16.71 15.60
CA ARG A 59 5.40 17.24 14.49
C ARG A 59 5.44 18.77 14.48
N ARG A 60 4.30 19.43 14.76
CA ARG A 60 4.25 20.89 14.88
C ARG A 60 5.10 21.39 16.03
N ALA A 61 5.04 20.75 17.20
CA ALA A 61 5.85 21.12 18.36
C ALA A 61 7.35 20.98 18.06
N ARG A 62 7.78 19.87 17.43
CA ARG A 62 9.18 19.68 17.01
C ARG A 62 9.64 20.75 16.02
N ARG A 63 8.79 21.13 15.06
CA ARG A 63 9.10 22.19 14.08
C ARG A 63 9.21 23.58 14.71
N LEU A 64 8.51 23.84 15.82
CA LEU A 64 8.57 25.11 16.54
C LEU A 64 9.70 25.18 17.57
N ALA A 65 10.29 24.03 17.93
CA ALA A 65 11.36 23.92 18.92
C ALA A 65 12.77 23.89 18.31
N GLY A 66 12.89 23.93 16.98
CA GLY A 66 14.14 24.07 16.24
C GLY A 66 14.10 25.31 15.36
#